data_AF-A0A382NX37-F1
#
_entry.id   AF-A0A382NX37-F1
#
_cell.length_a   1.000
_cell.length_b   1.000
_cell.length_c   1.000
_cell.angle_alpha   90.00
_cell.angle_beta   90.00
_cell.angle_gamma   90.00
#
_symmetry.space_group_name_H-M   'P 1'
#
loop_
_entity.id
_entity.type
_entity.pdbx_description
1 polymer ?
#
loop_
_entity_poly.entity_id
_entity_poly.type
_entity_poly.pdbx_seq_one_letter_code
_entity_poly.pdbx_strand_id
1 'polypeptide(L)'
;MAPDSDAFVFMKPGLPTIFIEQLSKNRIVLRARYPYNSNAANNELGFLNYVNSLNTKTYIATFLKVGNSLGFCAMYTGLYNRTEFGQFIQSWEYDSTTLLDNTPETHFFLMEDSPSIDSDLMNLAIDKQYAA
;
A
#
# COMPACT_ATOMS: atom_id res chain seq x y z
N MET A 1 8.06 25.99 14.77
CA MET A 1 8.78 24.72 14.49
C MET A 1 8.02 23.63 15.23
N ALA A 2 7.35 22.72 14.51
CA ALA A 2 6.81 21.53 15.15
C ALA A 2 8.01 20.66 15.60
N PRO A 3 7.98 20.05 16.79
CA PRO A 3 9.09 19.25 17.25
C PRO A 3 9.23 18.05 16.30
N ASP A 4 10.47 17.65 16.04
CA ASP A 4 10.78 16.39 15.37
C ASP A 4 9.99 15.28 16.07
N SER A 5 9.00 14.71 15.38
CA SER A 5 8.31 13.54 15.91
C SER A 5 9.33 12.41 15.90
N ASP A 6 9.58 11.78 17.04
CA ASP A 6 10.37 10.54 17.12
C ASP A 6 9.63 9.43 16.36
N ALA A 7 9.80 9.40 15.05
CA ALA A 7 9.26 8.35 14.21
C ALA A 7 10.10 7.10 14.43
N PHE A 8 9.48 6.04 14.94
CA PHE A 8 10.13 4.74 14.99
C PHE A 8 10.14 4.15 13.59
N VAL A 9 11.34 3.86 13.08
CA VAL A 9 11.54 3.28 11.75
C VAL A 9 11.99 1.83 11.89
N PHE A 10 11.23 0.92 11.29
CA PHE A 10 11.53 -0.50 11.25
C PHE A 10 11.78 -0.92 9.80
N MET A 11 12.96 -1.50 9.55
CA MET A 11 13.38 -1.96 8.24
C MET A 11 13.85 -3.42 8.33
N LYS A 12 13.33 -4.25 7.44
CA LYS A 12 13.82 -5.61 7.21
C LYS A 12 13.79 -5.89 5.71
N PRO A 13 14.86 -6.44 5.12
CA PRO A 13 14.86 -6.82 3.71
C PRO A 13 13.69 -7.73 3.37
N GLY A 14 13.02 -7.45 2.24
CA GLY A 14 11.85 -8.21 1.78
C GLY A 14 10.54 -7.88 2.50
N LEU A 15 10.54 -6.94 3.45
CA LEU A 15 9.35 -6.44 4.15
C LEU A 15 9.17 -4.93 3.90
N PRO A 16 7.95 -4.39 4.07
CA PRO A 16 7.76 -2.96 3.95
C PRO A 16 8.55 -2.23 5.03
N THR A 17 9.06 -1.05 4.70
CA THR A 17 9.59 -0.16 5.73
C THR A 17 8.42 0.44 6.50
N ILE A 18 8.40 0.26 7.82
CA ILE A 18 7.32 0.73 8.70
C ILE A 18 7.79 1.98 9.46
N PHE A 19 6.93 2.98 9.54
CA PHE A 19 7.10 4.21 10.28
C PHE A 19 5.94 4.33 11.28
N ILE A 20 6.25 4.51 12.55
CA ILE A 20 5.26 4.76 13.60
C ILE A 20 5.52 6.15 14.17
N GLU A 21 4.52 7.02 14.05
CA GLU A 21 4.61 8.43 14.44
C GLU A 21 3.51 8.74 15.46
N GLN A 22 3.90 9.27 16.62
CA GLN A 22 2.95 9.82 17.58
C GLN A 22 2.71 11.31 17.29
N LEU A 23 1.59 11.63 16.65
CA LEU A 23 1.23 13.02 16.33
C LEU A 23 0.71 13.79 17.56
N SER A 24 0.04 13.09 18.48
CA SER A 24 -0.47 13.66 19.72
C SER A 24 -0.73 12.56 20.76
N LYS A 25 -1.15 12.94 21.97
CA LYS A 25 -1.52 11.98 23.03
C LYS A 25 -2.60 10.97 22.63
N ASN A 26 -3.38 11.26 21.59
CA ASN A 26 -4.52 10.48 21.15
C ASN A 26 -4.49 10.15 19.64
N ARG A 27 -3.33 10.27 18.99
CA ARG A 27 -3.15 10.00 17.57
C ARG A 27 -1.83 9.32 17.32
N ILE A 28 -1.90 8.11 16.79
CA ILE A 28 -0.75 7.34 16.31
C ILE A 28 -0.97 7.06 14.83
N VAL A 29 0.04 7.34 14.02
CA VAL A 29 0.03 7.04 12.59
C VAL A 29 0.98 5.89 12.33
N LEU A 30 0.47 4.87 11.66
CA LEU A 30 1.28 3.83 11.06
C LEU A 30 1.37 4.12 9.57
N ARG A 31 2.59 4.19 9.06
CA ARG A 31 2.85 4.27 7.63
C ARG A 31 3.76 3.13 7.25
N ALA A 32 3.63 2.65 6.03
CA ALA A 32 4.62 1.77 5.47
C ALA A 32 4.75 1.96 3.97
N ARG A 33 5.88 1.48 3.45
CA ARG A 33 6.26 1.65 2.04
C ARG A 33 6.81 0.35 1.46
N TYR A 34 6.34 0.03 0.26
CA TYR A 34 6.89 -0.98 -0.64
C TYR A 34 7.47 -0.28 -1.86
N PRO A 35 8.76 -0.46 -2.19
CA PRO A 35 9.26 -0.13 -3.52
C PRO A 35 8.43 -0.90 -4.55
N TYR A 36 7.95 -0.20 -5.57
CA TYR A 36 7.35 -0.87 -6.73
C TYR A 36 8.41 -1.11 -7.80
N ASN A 37 8.10 -1.94 -8.77
CA ASN A 37 9.02 -2.36 -9.82
C ASN A 37 8.92 -1.47 -11.09
N SER A 38 9.71 -1.80 -12.12
CA SER A 38 9.73 -1.07 -13.39
C SER A 38 8.40 -1.13 -14.15
N ASN A 39 7.59 -2.18 -13.97
CA ASN A 39 6.26 -2.26 -14.56
C ASN A 39 5.34 -1.18 -14.01
N ALA A 40 5.38 -0.92 -12.70
CA ALA A 40 4.65 0.18 -12.08
C ALA A 40 5.16 1.55 -12.55
N ALA A 41 6.48 1.70 -12.76
CA ALA A 41 7.08 2.92 -13.26
C ALA A 41 6.67 3.22 -14.72
N ASN A 42 6.61 2.20 -15.56
CA ASN A 42 6.30 2.33 -16.99
C ASN A 42 4.79 2.35 -17.29
N ASN A 43 3.95 1.84 -16.38
CA ASN A 43 2.49 1.85 -16.49
C ASN A 43 1.85 2.56 -15.28
N GLU A 44 2.07 3.86 -15.18
CA GLU A 44 1.58 4.66 -14.05
C GLU A 44 0.04 4.62 -13.94
N LEU A 45 -0.68 4.68 -15.06
CA LEU A 45 -2.15 4.63 -15.04
C LEU A 45 -2.65 3.29 -14.49
N GLY A 46 -2.07 2.17 -14.94
CA GLY A 46 -2.37 0.85 -14.41
C GLY A 46 -2.05 0.73 -12.93
N PHE A 47 -0.92 1.29 -12.50
CA PHE A 47 -0.55 1.31 -11.09
C PHE A 47 -1.53 2.15 -10.24
N LEU A 48 -1.96 3.32 -10.71
CA LEU A 48 -2.95 4.13 -10.01
C LEU A 48 -4.32 3.44 -9.93
N ASN A 49 -4.73 2.72 -10.97
CA ASN A 49 -5.94 1.89 -10.94
C ASN A 49 -5.83 0.77 -9.90
N TYR A 50 -4.67 0.12 -9.82
CA TYR A 50 -4.38 -0.87 -8.77
C TYR A 50 -4.45 -0.25 -7.37
N VAL A 51 -3.81 0.90 -7.14
CA VAL A 51 -3.88 1.63 -5.86
C VAL A 51 -5.34 1.95 -5.48
N ASN A 52 -6.14 2.42 -6.44
CA ASN A 52 -7.56 2.69 -6.22
C ASN A 52 -8.33 1.41 -5.88
N SER A 53 -8.04 0.29 -6.55
CA SER A 53 -8.63 -1.03 -6.26
C SER A 53 -8.29 -1.52 -4.84
N LEU A 54 -7.08 -1.28 -4.34
CA LEU A 54 -6.74 -1.60 -2.95
C LEU A 54 -7.58 -0.79 -1.96
N ASN A 55 -7.76 0.51 -2.23
CA ASN A 55 -8.54 1.40 -1.37
C ASN A 55 -10.04 1.06 -1.31
N THR A 56 -10.59 0.30 -2.26
CA THR A 56 -11.98 -0.17 -2.18
C THR A 56 -12.14 -1.46 -1.36
N LYS A 57 -11.05 -2.15 -1.05
CA LYS A 57 -11.03 -3.46 -0.36
C LYS A 57 -10.47 -3.42 1.06
N THR A 58 -9.79 -2.32 1.40
CA THR A 58 -9.12 -2.13 2.69
C THR A 58 -10.09 -2.02 3.86
N TYR A 59 -9.65 -2.43 5.04
CA TYR A 59 -10.38 -2.24 6.28
C TYR A 59 -10.14 -0.86 6.88
N ILE A 60 -8.88 -0.45 7.00
CA ILE A 60 -8.51 0.80 7.68
C ILE A 60 -7.37 1.58 7.02
N ALA A 61 -6.58 0.94 6.15
CA ALA A 61 -5.46 1.60 5.50
C ALA A 61 -5.92 2.49 4.35
N THR A 62 -5.12 3.50 4.03
CA THR A 62 -5.20 4.26 2.80
C THR A 62 -3.92 4.04 2.02
N PHE A 63 -4.04 3.48 0.82
CA PHE A 63 -2.97 3.26 -0.13
C PHE A 63 -2.79 4.48 -1.04
N LEU A 64 -1.54 4.82 -1.35
CA LEU A 64 -1.18 5.95 -2.20
C LEU A 64 0.16 5.70 -2.90
N LYS A 65 0.38 6.38 -4.03
CA LYS A 65 1.71 6.47 -4.64
C LYS A 65 2.56 7.49 -3.89
N VAL A 66 3.77 7.10 -3.48
CA VAL A 66 4.74 7.98 -2.81
C VAL A 66 6.11 7.82 -3.47
N GLY A 67 6.49 8.77 -4.34
CA GLY A 67 7.71 8.64 -5.14
C GLY A 67 7.67 7.34 -5.95
N ASN A 68 8.71 6.51 -5.81
CA ASN A 68 8.83 5.20 -6.46
C ASN A 68 8.34 4.04 -5.58
N SER A 69 7.27 4.26 -4.81
CA SER A 69 6.78 3.28 -3.86
C SER A 69 5.25 3.31 -3.76
N LEU A 70 4.68 2.15 -3.44
CA LEU A 70 3.38 2.05 -2.83
C LEU A 70 3.51 2.43 -1.36
N GLY A 71 2.92 3.56 -0.98
CA GLY A 71 2.73 3.93 0.41
C GLY A 71 1.37 3.45 0.92
N PHE A 72 1.30 3.12 2.20
CA PHE A 72 0.02 2.92 2.87
C PHE A 72 0.08 3.44 4.29
N CYS A 73 -1.02 3.98 4.79
CA CYS A 73 -1.09 4.52 6.14
C CYS A 73 -2.44 4.29 6.80
N ALA A 74 -2.43 4.15 8.12
CA ALA A 74 -3.62 4.14 8.96
C ALA A 74 -3.39 5.01 10.20
N MET A 75 -4.46 5.57 10.75
CA MET A 75 -4.39 6.40 11.95
C MET A 75 -5.26 5.80 13.05
N TYR A 76 -4.64 5.43 14.16
CA TYR A 76 -5.36 5.14 15.39
C TYR A 76 -5.67 6.47 16.09
N THR A 77 -6.94 6.70 16.39
CA THR A 77 -7.41 7.91 17.06
C THR A 77 -8.16 7.57 18.33
N GLY A 78 -8.08 8.45 19.33
CA GLY A 78 -8.73 8.26 20.62
C GLY A 78 -7.75 7.99 21.75
N LEU A 79 -8.28 7.80 22.95
CA LEU A 79 -7.48 7.39 24.09
C LEU A 79 -7.07 5.93 23.92
N TYR A 80 -5.83 5.59 24.27
CA TYR A 80 -5.35 4.23 24.15
C TYR A 80 -6.24 3.25 24.91
N ASN A 81 -6.86 2.35 24.15
CA ASN A 81 -7.55 1.17 24.65
C ASN A 81 -6.87 -0.06 24.06
N ARG A 82 -6.42 -0.98 24.92
CA ARG A 82 -5.66 -2.15 24.50
C ARG A 82 -6.41 -3.03 23.49
N THR A 83 -7.72 -3.20 23.65
CA THR A 83 -8.54 -4.05 22.77
C THR A 83 -8.70 -3.40 21.40
N GLU A 84 -9.09 -2.13 21.38
CA GLU A 84 -9.27 -1.37 20.13
C GLU A 84 -7.95 -1.22 19.38
N PHE A 85 -6.85 -0.97 20.10
CA PHE A 85 -5.53 -0.91 19.51
C PHE A 85 -5.11 -2.27 18.92
N GLY A 86 -5.40 -3.37 19.62
CA GLY A 86 -5.15 -4.72 19.08
C GLY A 86 -5.93 -5.01 17.80
N GLN A 87 -7.22 -4.63 17.75
CA GLN A 87 -8.05 -4.75 16.54
C GLN A 87 -7.53 -3.87 15.41
N PHE A 88 -7.14 -2.64 15.72
CA PHE A 88 -6.52 -1.73 14.77
C PHE A 88 -5.26 -2.33 14.14
N ILE A 89 -4.35 -2.89 14.94
CA ILE A 89 -3.14 -3.54 14.42
C ILE A 89 -3.50 -4.76 13.56
N GLN A 90 -4.45 -5.60 13.98
CA GLN A 90 -4.90 -6.75 13.18
C GLN A 90 -5.47 -6.32 11.82
N SER A 91 -6.31 -5.29 11.78
CA SER A 91 -6.84 -4.75 10.52
C SER A 91 -5.74 -4.17 9.64
N TRP A 92 -4.76 -3.49 10.24
CA TRP A 92 -3.61 -2.95 9.52
C TRP A 92 -2.71 -4.06 8.95
N GLU A 93 -2.46 -5.12 9.72
CA GLU A 93 -1.71 -6.30 9.27
C GLU A 93 -2.45 -7.01 8.13
N TYR A 94 -3.77 -7.15 8.22
CA TYR A 94 -4.58 -7.70 7.13
C TYR A 94 -4.40 -6.88 5.84
N ASP A 95 -4.57 -5.56 5.92
CA ASP A 95 -4.43 -4.67 4.76
C ASP A 95 -3.02 -4.71 4.16
N SER A 96 -1.99 -4.77 5.00
CA SER A 96 -0.59 -4.71 4.58
C SER A 96 0.01 -6.03 4.11
N THR A 97 -0.64 -7.15 4.39
CA THR A 97 -0.15 -8.48 4.02
C THR A 97 -1.20 -9.24 3.23
N THR A 98 -2.28 -9.65 3.90
CA THR A 98 -3.30 -10.54 3.35
C THR A 98 -4.02 -9.92 2.15
N LEU A 99 -4.35 -8.63 2.18
CA LEU A 99 -4.96 -7.96 1.04
C LEU A 99 -4.00 -7.87 -0.16
N LEU A 100 -2.73 -7.55 0.09
CA LEU A 100 -1.72 -7.47 -0.96
C LEU A 100 -1.48 -8.85 -1.59
N ASP A 101 -1.29 -9.89 -0.77
CA ASP A 101 -1.06 -11.28 -1.20
C ASP A 101 -2.24 -11.83 -2.02
N ASN A 102 -3.46 -11.43 -1.69
CA ASN A 102 -4.67 -11.88 -2.40
C ASN A 102 -5.07 -10.99 -3.58
N THR A 103 -4.33 -9.91 -3.87
CA THR A 103 -4.62 -9.03 -5.01
C THR A 103 -3.68 -9.39 -6.17
N PRO A 104 -4.17 -9.98 -7.27
CA PRO A 104 -3.32 -10.50 -8.35
C PRO A 104 -2.37 -9.45 -8.94
N GLU A 105 -2.82 -8.21 -9.06
CA GLU A 105 -2.04 -7.09 -9.59
C GLU A 105 -0.83 -6.73 -8.71
N THR A 106 -0.82 -7.11 -7.43
CA THR A 106 0.33 -6.94 -6.53
C THR A 106 1.57 -7.64 -7.10
N HIS A 107 1.42 -8.84 -7.67
CA HIS A 107 2.54 -9.57 -8.28
C HIS A 107 3.12 -8.83 -9.49
N PHE A 108 2.29 -8.09 -10.21
CA PHE A 108 2.70 -7.36 -11.39
C PHE A 108 3.46 -6.08 -11.05
N PHE A 109 3.07 -5.39 -9.98
CA PHE A 109 3.58 -4.06 -9.62
C PHE A 109 4.62 -4.04 -8.49
N LEU A 110 4.61 -5.00 -7.55
CA LEU A 110 5.47 -4.96 -6.35
C LEU A 110 6.56 -6.03 -6.29
N MET A 111 6.43 -7.13 -7.03
CA MET A 111 7.47 -8.17 -7.05
C MET A 111 8.63 -7.80 -7.98
N GLU A 112 9.69 -8.61 -7.96
CA GLU A 112 10.85 -8.45 -8.82
C GLU A 112 10.44 -8.21 -10.28
N ASP A 113 11.21 -7.38 -10.98
CA ASP A 113 11.00 -7.08 -12.39
C ASP A 113 10.96 -8.40 -13.18
N SER A 114 9.77 -8.79 -13.62
CA SER A 114 9.64 -9.81 -14.65
C SER A 114 9.73 -9.09 -16.00
N PRO A 115 10.76 -9.35 -16.83
CA PRO A 115 10.90 -8.75 -18.16
C PRO A 115 9.81 -9.16 -19.17
N SER A 116 8.73 -9.79 -18.72
CA SER A 116 7.60 -10.20 -19.55
C SER A 116 6.42 -9.23 -19.41
N ILE A 117 6.49 -8.09 -20.09
CA ILE A 117 5.28 -7.49 -20.66
C ILE A 117 5.43 -7.61 -22.16
N ASP A 118 4.83 -8.65 -22.74
CA ASP A 118 4.38 -8.56 -24.11
C ASP A 118 3.39 -7.39 -24.14
N SER A 119 3.82 -6.28 -24.75
CA SER A 119 3.02 -5.06 -24.97
C SER A 119 1.66 -5.35 -25.61
N ASP A 120 1.52 -6.53 -26.20
CA ASP A 120 0.36 -6.97 -26.96
C ASP A 120 -0.78 -7.54 -26.07
N LEU A 121 -0.49 -7.95 -24.83
CA LEU A 121 -1.51 -8.55 -23.94
C LEU A 121 -2.37 -7.53 -23.19
N MET A 122 -1.86 -6.33 -22.88
CA MET A 122 -2.64 -5.29 -22.20
C MET A 122 -3.62 -4.56 -23.15
N ASN A 123 -3.35 -4.56 -24.46
CA ASN A 123 -4.27 -4.00 -25.45
C ASN A 123 -5.54 -4.87 -25.63
N LEU A 124 -5.46 -6.18 -25.36
CA LEU A 124 -6.60 -7.09 -25.49
C LEU A 124 -7.65 -6.95 -24.38
N ALA A 125 -7.31 -6.37 -23.23
CA ALA A 125 -8.25 -6.14 -22.13
C ALA A 125 -9.05 -4.83 -22.32
N ILE A 126 -8.54 -3.89 -23.11
CA ILE A 126 -9.17 -2.59 -23.36
C ILE A 126 -10.15 -2.68 -24.55
N ASP A 127 -9.90 -3.56 -25.53
CA ASP A 127 -10.75 -3.69 -26.73
C ASP A 127 -12.04 -4.53 -26.54
N LYS A 128 -12.20 -5.24 -25.43
CA LYS A 128 -13.43 -6.06 -25.19
C LYS A 128 -14.67 -5.27 -24.75
N GLN A 129 -14.60 -3.94 -24.66
CA GLN A 129 -15.80 -3.10 -24.49
C GLN A 129 -16.40 -2.57 -25.79
N TYR A 130 -15.85 -2.91 -26.97
CA TYR A 130 -16.37 -2.49 -28.27
C TYR A 130 -16.40 -3.60 -29.34
N ALA A 131 -16.81 -4.82 -28.96
CA ALA A 131 -17.27 -5.82 -29.93
C ALA A 131 -18.76 -6.10 -29.66
N ALA A 132 -19.55 -5.94 -30.73
CA ALA A 132 -21.01 -5.93 -30.83
C ALA A 132 -21.76 -7.02 -30.05
#